data_AF-A0A1J9U826-F1
#
_entry.id   AF-A0A1J9U826-F1
#
_cell.length_a   1.000
_cell.length_b   1.000
_cell.length_c   1.000
_cell.angle_alpha   90.00
_cell.angle_beta   90.00
_cell.angle_gamma   90.00
#
_symmetry.space_group_name_H-M   'P 1'
#
loop_
_entity.id
_entity.type
_entity.pdbx_description
1 polymer ?
#
loop_
_entity_poly.entity_id
_entity_poly.type
_entity_poly.pdbx_seq_one_letter_code
_entity_poly.pdbx_strand_id
1 'polypeptide(L)'
;MEVKDLFVETKKIVNEYKEKTEVLNQEEQELKTELGALQEEMTAISLDSEGANLSERIYLKAQAKEINSKVEIIHSMLEELDEKSTSLKLAYVPVFQDVLRKDRSSTNEYDMTELAIRHRYELLTEIAGVGKQFQKQYHAIAPDIYEVFDDPKVKEEFPRLEHSFEQDQYRPYFSWFETSVVSKNEVFSATRGNLPEHLKVPKEAK
;
A
#
# COMPACT_ATOMS: atom_id res chain seq x y z
N MET A 1 3.22 -10.14 -10.78
CA MET A 1 3.27 -8.78 -11.36
C MET A 1 4.18 -7.96 -10.48
N GLU A 2 5.31 -7.49 -11.00
CA GLU A 2 6.16 -6.57 -10.24
C GLU A 2 5.55 -5.17 -10.28
N VAL A 3 5.47 -4.52 -9.13
CA VAL A 3 4.96 -3.15 -9.01
C VAL A 3 6.09 -2.19 -9.36
N LYS A 4 5.81 -1.26 -10.28
CA LYS A 4 6.74 -0.20 -10.68
C LYS A 4 6.97 0.74 -9.50
N ASP A 5 8.08 1.47 -9.53
CA ASP A 5 8.32 2.50 -8.52
C ASP A 5 7.24 3.59 -8.58
N LEU A 6 6.47 3.73 -7.51
CA LEU A 6 5.29 4.60 -7.46
C LEU A 6 5.62 6.06 -7.19
N PHE A 7 6.82 6.36 -6.69
CA PHE A 7 7.15 7.68 -6.14
C PHE A 7 8.37 8.32 -6.83
N VAL A 8 8.54 8.06 -8.13
CA VAL A 8 9.75 8.50 -8.87
C VAL A 8 9.89 10.03 -8.83
N GLU A 9 8.83 10.78 -9.11
CA GLU A 9 8.90 12.24 -9.11
C GLU A 9 8.93 12.81 -7.69
N THR A 10 8.17 12.21 -6.76
CA THR A 10 8.21 12.61 -5.35
C THR A 10 9.61 12.43 -4.76
N LYS A 11 10.32 11.34 -5.05
CA LYS A 11 11.69 11.10 -4.56
C LYS A 11 12.67 12.18 -5.02
N LYS A 12 12.54 12.67 -6.25
CA LYS A 12 13.38 13.77 -6.77
C LYS A 12 13.18 15.04 -5.96
N ILE A 13 11.92 15.42 -5.72
CA ILE A 13 11.58 16.62 -4.95
C ILE A 13 11.97 16.47 -3.46
N VAL A 14 11.82 15.28 -2.88
CA VAL A 14 12.29 15.01 -1.51
C VAL A 14 13.80 15.22 -1.40
N ASN A 15 14.57 14.78 -2.40
CA ASN A 15 16.02 14.97 -2.39
C ASN A 15 16.39 16.46 -2.51
N GLU A 16 15.76 17.20 -3.42
CA GLU A 16 15.98 18.65 -3.56
C GLU A 16 15.63 19.40 -2.26
N TYR A 17 14.51 19.04 -1.61
CA TYR A 17 14.13 19.61 -0.32
C TYR A 17 15.16 19.30 0.78
N LYS A 18 15.68 18.07 0.81
CA LYS A 18 16.70 17.65 1.78
C LYS A 18 17.99 18.43 1.61
N GLU A 19 18.47 18.61 0.37
CA GLU A 19 19.67 19.40 0.07
C GLU A 19 19.53 20.84 0.59
N LYS A 20 18.39 21.49 0.36
CA LYS A 20 18.14 22.86 0.86
C LYS A 20 18.00 22.91 2.39
N THR A 21 17.42 21.88 2.98
CA THR A 21 17.27 21.79 4.45
C THR A 21 18.61 21.54 5.12
N GLU A 22 19.51 20.79 4.48
CA GLU A 22 20.83 20.47 5.01
C GLU A 22 21.70 21.71 5.18
N VAL A 23 21.64 22.65 4.23
CA VAL A 23 22.32 23.95 4.36
C VAL A 23 21.86 24.71 5.59
N LEU A 24 20.54 24.81 5.82
CA LEU A 24 19.98 25.49 6.99
C LEU A 24 20.36 24.78 8.31
N ASN A 25 20.40 23.45 8.30
CA ASN A 25 20.80 22.67 9.48
C ASN A 25 22.28 22.86 9.83
N GLN A 26 23.15 22.99 8.82
CA GLN A 26 24.57 23.26 9.02
C GLN A 26 24.77 24.65 9.64
N GLU A 27 24.12 25.68 9.08
CA GLU A 27 24.14 27.04 9.65
C GLU A 27 23.63 27.07 11.11
N GLU A 28 22.53 26.35 11.40
CA GLU A 28 22.00 26.23 12.76
C GLU A 28 22.98 25.55 13.73
N GLN A 29 23.70 24.52 13.28
CA GLN A 29 24.70 23.81 14.09
C GLN A 29 25.92 24.68 14.38
N GLU A 30 26.40 25.45 13.40
CA GLU A 30 27.50 26.39 13.59
C GLU A 30 27.14 27.45 14.63
N LEU A 31 25.96 28.08 14.51
CA LEU A 31 25.47 29.07 15.46
C LEU A 31 25.29 28.50 16.88
N LYS A 32 24.75 27.29 17.01
CA LYS A 32 24.61 26.62 18.32
C LYS A 32 25.97 26.30 18.95
N THR A 33 26.95 25.93 18.13
CA THR A 33 28.31 25.64 18.61
C THR A 33 28.99 26.92 19.10
N GLU A 34 28.89 28.01 18.33
CA GLU A 34 29.43 29.31 18.72
C GLU A 34 28.74 29.86 19.97
N LEU A 35 27.42 29.71 20.08
CA LEU A 35 26.66 30.07 21.27
C LEU A 35 27.13 29.29 22.52
N GLY A 36 27.40 27.98 22.37
CA GLY A 36 27.97 27.16 23.43
C GLY A 36 29.34 27.67 23.89
N ALA A 37 30.24 27.97 22.96
CA ALA A 37 31.56 28.52 23.27
C ALA A 37 31.47 29.87 23.99
N LEU A 38 30.59 30.78 23.55
CA LEU A 38 30.37 32.07 24.21
C LEU A 38 29.81 31.91 25.63
N GLN A 39 28.95 30.91 25.88
CA GLN A 39 28.44 30.61 27.22
C GLN A 39 29.55 30.07 28.15
N GLU A 40 30.46 29.26 27.63
CA GLU A 40 31.65 28.80 28.38
C GLU A 40 32.58 29.97 28.73
N GLU A 41 32.86 30.86 27.77
CA GLU A 41 33.64 32.08 28.00
C GLU A 41 32.99 32.98 29.06
N MET A 42 31.67 33.17 28.99
CA MET A 42 30.92 33.98 29.97
C MET A 42 30.98 33.36 31.39
N THR A 43 30.97 32.03 31.47
CA THR A 43 31.11 31.30 32.73
C THR A 43 32.52 31.49 33.31
N ALA A 44 33.56 31.41 32.49
CA ALA A 44 34.94 31.65 32.90
C ALA A 44 35.14 33.08 33.43
N ILE A 45 34.61 34.09 32.71
CA ILE A 45 34.65 35.50 33.14
C ILE A 45 33.98 35.68 34.50
N SER A 46 32.85 35.00 34.73
CA SER A 46 32.11 35.09 35.98
C SER A 46 32.95 34.58 37.16
N LEU A 47 33.63 33.43 36.99
CA LEU A 47 34.53 32.85 37.99
C LEU A 47 35.75 33.74 38.25
N ASP A 48 36.39 34.26 37.19
CA ASP A 48 37.58 35.11 37.31
C ASP A 48 37.27 36.44 38.00
N SER A 49 36.03 36.93 37.89
CA SER A 49 35.60 38.18 38.51
C SER A 49 35.56 38.14 40.05
N GLU A 50 35.43 36.94 40.64
CA GLU A 50 35.31 36.76 42.10
C GLU A 50 36.60 37.15 42.83
N GLY A 51 37.76 36.93 42.22
CA GLY A 51 39.09 37.25 42.76
C GLY A 51 39.76 38.51 42.20
N ALA A 52 39.18 39.11 41.15
CA ALA A 52 39.82 40.19 40.39
C ALA A 52 39.89 41.55 41.13
N ASN A 53 40.96 42.32 40.87
CA ASN A 53 41.08 43.71 41.32
C ASN A 53 40.21 44.68 40.49
N LEU A 54 40.16 45.97 40.85
CA LEU A 54 39.27 46.94 40.20
C LEU A 54 39.51 47.06 38.69
N SER A 55 40.77 47.14 38.25
CA SER A 55 41.13 47.28 36.84
C SER A 55 40.77 46.03 36.04
N GLU A 56 41.05 44.85 36.59
CA GLU A 56 40.67 43.55 36.01
C GLU A 56 39.14 43.41 35.90
N ARG A 57 38.39 43.82 36.92
CA ARG A 57 36.91 43.81 36.88
C ARG A 57 36.34 44.70 35.79
N ILE A 58 36.94 45.87 35.54
CA ILE A 58 36.50 46.76 34.45
C ILE A 58 36.74 46.08 33.10
N TYR A 59 37.89 45.43 32.93
CA TYR A 59 38.22 44.67 31.72
C TYR A 59 37.26 43.49 31.49
N LEU A 60 37.07 42.64 32.50
CA LEU A 60 36.16 41.50 32.45
C LEU A 60 34.71 41.91 32.16
N LYS A 61 34.25 43.04 32.71
CA LYS A 61 32.92 43.60 32.39
C LYS A 61 32.80 44.07 30.94
N ALA A 62 33.87 44.62 30.36
CA ALA A 62 33.87 45.02 28.95
C ALA A 62 33.75 43.79 28.05
N GLN A 63 34.51 42.72 28.36
CA GLN A 63 34.46 41.46 27.63
C GLN A 63 33.08 40.78 27.75
N ALA A 64 32.51 40.72 28.96
CA ALA A 64 31.15 40.19 29.18
C ALA A 64 30.09 40.95 28.36
N LYS A 65 30.24 42.28 28.23
CA LYS A 65 29.33 43.08 27.40
C LYS A 65 29.46 42.76 25.91
N GLU A 66 30.68 42.52 25.42
CA GLU A 66 30.91 42.09 24.04
C GLU A 66 30.28 40.70 23.78
N ILE A 67 30.48 39.76 24.69
CA ILE A 67 29.89 38.41 24.60
C ILE A 67 28.36 38.49 24.58
N ASN A 68 27.74 39.28 25.47
CA ASN A 68 26.29 39.47 25.47
C ASN A 68 25.78 40.00 24.12
N SER A 69 26.49 40.96 23.51
CA SER A 69 26.12 41.47 22.19
C SER A 69 26.22 40.39 21.10
N LYS A 70 27.23 39.51 21.15
CA LYS A 70 27.37 38.39 20.21
C LYS A 70 26.25 37.36 20.41
N VAL A 71 25.91 37.05 21.65
CA VAL A 71 24.81 36.13 22.00
C VAL A 71 23.47 36.65 21.49
N GLU A 72 23.18 37.94 21.65
CA GLU A 72 21.96 38.57 21.10
C GLU A 72 21.89 38.46 19.57
N ILE A 73 23.01 38.70 18.88
CA ILE A 73 23.10 38.55 17.41
C ILE A 73 22.83 37.09 17.00
N ILE A 74 23.47 36.12 17.66
CA ILE A 74 23.28 34.70 17.34
C ILE A 74 21.83 34.27 17.59
N HIS A 75 21.20 34.73 18.67
CA HIS A 75 19.78 34.46 18.91
C HIS A 75 18.89 35.02 17.79
N SER A 76 19.13 36.26 17.35
CA SER A 76 18.42 36.83 16.21
C SER A 76 18.61 36.01 14.93
N MET A 77 19.83 35.54 14.66
CA MET A 77 20.13 34.70 13.49
C MET A 77 19.44 33.32 13.56
N LEU A 78 19.34 32.73 14.75
CA LEU A 78 18.62 31.47 14.97
C LEU A 78 17.11 31.64 14.74
N GLU A 79 16.53 32.77 15.15
CA GLU A 79 15.12 33.10 14.86
C GLU A 79 14.89 33.25 13.34
N GLU A 80 15.75 33.99 12.65
CA GLU A 80 15.69 34.12 11.19
C GLU A 80 15.81 32.77 10.46
N LEU A 81 16.64 31.86 10.97
CA LEU A 81 16.78 30.50 10.43
C LEU A 81 15.50 29.67 10.61
N ASP A 82 14.83 29.78 11.75
CA ASP A 82 13.56 29.08 11.98
C ASP A 82 12.46 29.60 11.03
N GLU A 83 12.41 30.91 10.82
CA GLU A 83 11.52 31.54 9.83
C GLU A 83 11.83 31.07 8.40
N LYS A 84 13.11 31.01 8.02
CA LYS A 84 13.56 30.48 6.71
C LYS A 84 13.19 29.01 6.54
N SER A 85 13.39 28.19 7.57
CA SER A 85 13.03 26.76 7.57
C SER A 85 11.52 26.57 7.40
N THR A 86 10.72 27.36 8.11
CA THR A 86 9.26 27.35 7.99
C THR A 86 8.81 27.81 6.62
N SER A 87 9.41 28.88 6.09
CA SER A 87 9.13 29.40 4.75
C SER A 87 9.47 28.37 3.65
N LEU A 88 10.59 27.66 3.79
CA LEU A 88 10.99 26.58 2.89
C LEU A 88 9.96 25.45 2.88
N LYS A 89 9.52 24.99 4.06
CA LYS A 89 8.48 23.97 4.19
C LYS A 89 7.20 24.40 3.48
N LEU A 90 6.73 25.62 3.74
CA LEU A 90 5.51 26.17 3.14
C LEU A 90 5.61 26.27 1.61
N ALA A 91 6.78 26.67 1.08
CA ALA A 91 7.02 26.74 -0.36
C ALA A 91 6.98 25.35 -1.04
N TYR A 92 7.41 24.30 -0.35
CA TYR A 92 7.43 22.94 -0.88
C TYR A 92 6.09 22.20 -0.76
N VAL A 93 5.17 22.62 0.13
CA VAL A 93 3.83 22.01 0.24
C VAL A 93 3.10 21.90 -1.11
N PRO A 94 2.91 22.98 -1.90
CA PRO A 94 2.21 22.87 -3.20
C PRO A 94 2.98 21.99 -4.19
N VAL A 95 4.31 22.03 -4.18
CA VAL A 95 5.15 21.19 -5.04
C VAL A 95 4.94 19.71 -4.72
N PHE A 96 4.92 19.34 -3.45
CA PHE A 96 4.63 17.98 -3.00
C PHE A 96 3.23 17.54 -3.39
N GLN A 97 2.21 18.39 -3.23
CA GLN A 97 0.84 18.07 -3.64
C GLN A 97 0.76 17.73 -5.13
N ASP A 98 1.45 18.50 -5.97
CA ASP A 98 1.45 18.30 -7.41
C ASP A 98 2.17 17.01 -7.82
N VAL A 99 3.36 16.74 -7.28
CA VAL A 99 4.10 15.50 -7.63
C VAL A 99 3.41 14.26 -7.08
N LEU A 100 2.84 14.30 -5.88
CA LEU A 100 2.06 13.19 -5.33
C LEU A 100 0.82 12.89 -6.18
N ARG A 101 0.16 13.93 -6.72
CA ARG A 101 -0.98 13.75 -7.63
C ARG A 101 -0.54 13.09 -8.94
N LYS A 102 0.61 13.49 -9.49
CA LYS A 102 1.18 12.89 -10.70
C LYS A 102 1.55 11.43 -10.47
N ASP A 103 2.27 11.15 -9.39
CA ASP A 103 2.66 9.80 -9.00
C ASP A 103 1.43 8.89 -8.78
N ARG A 104 0.37 9.41 -8.15
CA ARG A 104 -0.90 8.69 -7.96
C ARG A 104 -1.59 8.36 -9.29
N SER A 105 -1.40 9.13 -10.36
CA SER A 105 -2.03 8.80 -11.65
C SER A 105 -1.55 7.47 -12.23
N SER A 106 -0.33 7.04 -11.86
CA SER A 106 0.22 5.74 -12.25
C SER A 106 -0.47 4.54 -11.60
N THR A 107 -1.25 4.74 -10.52
CA THR A 107 -1.96 3.63 -9.85
C THR A 107 -3.06 3.03 -10.71
N ASN A 108 -3.58 3.79 -11.68
CA ASN A 108 -4.61 3.31 -12.60
C ASN A 108 -4.08 2.23 -13.56
N GLU A 109 -2.75 2.07 -13.67
CA GLU A 109 -2.14 0.93 -14.39
C GLU A 109 -2.39 -0.40 -13.68
N TYR A 110 -2.74 -0.38 -12.39
CA TYR A 110 -3.01 -1.57 -11.58
C TYR A 110 -4.52 -1.73 -11.36
N ASP A 111 -5.22 -2.14 -12.42
CA ASP A 111 -6.66 -2.43 -12.32
C ASP A 111 -6.91 -3.76 -11.62
N MET A 112 -7.02 -3.70 -10.29
CA MET A 112 -7.35 -4.86 -9.45
C MET A 112 -8.75 -5.42 -9.76
N THR A 113 -9.64 -4.63 -10.36
CA THR A 113 -10.98 -5.10 -10.77
C THR A 113 -10.85 -6.04 -11.95
N GLU A 114 -10.08 -5.66 -12.98
CA GLU A 114 -9.81 -6.54 -14.14
C GLU A 114 -9.08 -7.82 -13.69
N LEU A 115 -8.14 -7.72 -12.75
CA LEU A 115 -7.46 -8.88 -12.16
C LEU A 115 -8.46 -9.83 -11.48
N ALA A 116 -9.37 -9.29 -10.67
CA ALA A 116 -10.40 -10.08 -10.00
C ALA A 116 -11.40 -10.72 -10.99
N ILE A 117 -11.80 -9.98 -12.04
CA ILE A 117 -12.64 -10.49 -13.12
C ILE A 117 -11.94 -11.67 -13.82
N ARG A 118 -10.65 -11.53 -14.13
CA ARG A 118 -9.86 -12.59 -14.77
C ARG A 118 -9.84 -13.88 -13.96
N HIS A 119 -9.45 -13.81 -12.69
CA HIS A 119 -9.37 -15.02 -11.87
C HIS A 119 -10.74 -15.63 -11.57
N ARG A 120 -11.81 -14.84 -11.47
CA ARG A 120 -13.17 -15.37 -11.39
C ARG A 120 -13.57 -16.09 -12.67
N TYR A 121 -13.21 -15.55 -13.83
CA TYR A 121 -13.46 -16.19 -15.12
C TYR A 121 -12.71 -17.52 -15.25
N GLU A 122 -11.42 -17.53 -14.94
CA GLU A 122 -10.57 -18.73 -14.95
C GLU A 122 -11.13 -19.82 -14.04
N LEU A 123 -11.43 -19.48 -12.79
CA LEU A 123 -12.00 -20.42 -11.81
C LEU A 123 -13.31 -21.04 -12.30
N LEU A 124 -14.27 -20.23 -12.77
CA LEU A 124 -15.55 -20.74 -13.26
C LEU A 124 -15.38 -21.56 -14.54
N THR A 125 -14.40 -21.23 -15.38
CA THR A 125 -14.08 -21.98 -16.59
C THR A 125 -13.49 -23.35 -16.27
N GLU A 126 -12.59 -23.44 -15.30
CA GLU A 126 -12.04 -24.71 -14.82
C GLU A 126 -13.14 -25.60 -14.23
N ILE A 127 -13.99 -25.04 -13.35
CA ILE A 127 -15.13 -25.77 -12.76
C ILE A 127 -16.09 -26.26 -13.86
N ALA A 128 -16.39 -25.41 -14.84
CA ALA A 128 -17.22 -25.78 -15.99
C ALA A 128 -16.59 -26.87 -16.86
N GLY A 129 -15.26 -26.87 -17.01
CA GLY A 129 -14.51 -27.92 -17.68
C GLY A 129 -14.71 -29.29 -17.02
N VAL A 130 -14.60 -29.35 -15.69
CA VAL A 130 -14.85 -30.58 -14.91
C VAL A 130 -16.32 -31.00 -15.02
N GLY A 131 -17.26 -30.07 -14.87
CA GLY A 131 -18.69 -30.35 -15.02
C GLY A 131 -19.05 -30.95 -16.39
N LYS A 132 -18.48 -30.43 -17.47
CA LYS A 132 -18.65 -30.97 -18.83
C LYS A 132 -18.10 -32.40 -18.97
N GLN A 133 -16.99 -32.71 -18.32
CA GLN A 133 -16.44 -34.07 -18.34
C GLN A 133 -17.35 -35.06 -17.61
N PHE A 134 -17.87 -34.70 -16.44
CA PHE A 134 -18.87 -35.50 -15.71
C PHE A 134 -20.12 -35.74 -16.58
N GLN A 135 -20.66 -34.68 -17.18
CA GLN A 135 -21.82 -34.78 -18.05
C GLN A 135 -21.56 -35.68 -19.27
N LYS A 136 -20.38 -35.56 -19.89
CA LYS A 136 -20.00 -36.40 -21.03
C LYS A 136 -19.90 -37.88 -20.64
N GLN A 137 -19.34 -38.18 -19.47
CA GLN A 137 -19.24 -39.56 -18.97
C GLN A 137 -20.60 -40.13 -18.61
N TYR A 138 -21.45 -39.35 -17.92
CA TYR A 138 -22.82 -39.76 -17.61
C TYR A 138 -23.60 -40.12 -18.87
N HIS A 139 -23.61 -39.23 -19.87
CA HIS A 139 -24.34 -39.45 -21.12
C HIS A 139 -23.78 -40.59 -21.98
N ALA A 140 -22.53 -40.98 -21.79
CA ALA A 140 -21.94 -42.10 -22.50
C ALA A 140 -22.49 -43.45 -21.99
N ILE A 141 -22.79 -43.57 -20.71
CA ILE A 141 -23.29 -44.82 -20.08
C ILE A 141 -24.80 -44.82 -19.86
N ALA A 142 -25.44 -43.64 -19.86
CA ALA A 142 -26.85 -43.50 -19.55
C ALA A 142 -27.78 -44.33 -20.45
N PRO A 143 -27.58 -44.41 -21.79
CA PRO A 143 -28.44 -45.23 -22.64
C PRO A 143 -28.44 -46.71 -22.24
N ASP A 144 -27.26 -47.28 -21.98
CA ASP A 144 -27.10 -48.68 -21.60
C ASP A 144 -27.71 -48.97 -20.21
N ILE A 145 -27.59 -48.02 -19.28
CA ILE A 145 -28.20 -48.13 -17.95
C ILE A 145 -29.73 -48.02 -18.05
N TYR A 146 -30.25 -47.08 -18.82
CA TYR A 146 -31.69 -46.91 -19.01
C TYR A 146 -32.33 -48.10 -19.75
N GLU A 147 -31.63 -48.75 -20.69
CA GLU A 147 -32.10 -50.00 -21.30
C GLU A 147 -32.44 -51.07 -20.26
N VAL A 148 -31.60 -51.23 -19.24
CA VAL A 148 -31.82 -52.18 -18.14
C VAL A 148 -32.86 -51.66 -17.15
N PHE A 149 -32.77 -50.38 -16.78
CA PHE A 149 -33.63 -49.79 -15.75
C PHE A 149 -35.08 -49.66 -16.20
N ASP A 150 -35.32 -49.49 -17.50
CA ASP A 150 -36.66 -49.38 -18.11
C ASP A 150 -37.32 -50.72 -18.44
N ASP A 151 -36.64 -51.85 -18.23
CA ASP A 151 -37.26 -53.17 -18.39
C ASP A 151 -38.41 -53.36 -17.38
N PRO A 152 -39.63 -53.72 -17.82
CA PRO A 152 -40.79 -53.85 -16.95
C PRO A 152 -40.62 -54.87 -15.81
N LYS A 153 -39.90 -55.99 -16.05
CA LYS A 153 -39.66 -57.01 -15.03
C LYS A 153 -38.64 -56.54 -14.01
N VAL A 154 -37.60 -55.83 -14.47
CA VAL A 154 -36.59 -55.22 -13.59
C VAL A 154 -37.24 -54.15 -12.69
N LYS A 155 -38.15 -53.33 -13.24
CA LYS A 155 -38.91 -52.34 -12.45
C LYS A 155 -39.84 -52.98 -11.41
N GLU A 156 -40.46 -54.11 -11.74
CA GLU A 156 -41.33 -54.84 -10.81
C GLU A 156 -40.55 -55.42 -9.63
N GLU A 157 -39.36 -55.96 -9.89
CA GLU A 157 -38.49 -56.55 -8.86
C GLU A 157 -37.70 -55.50 -8.07
N PHE A 158 -37.30 -54.40 -8.72
CA PHE A 158 -36.50 -53.31 -8.14
C PHE A 158 -37.11 -51.92 -8.39
N PRO A 159 -38.25 -51.58 -7.76
CA PRO A 159 -39.02 -50.36 -8.07
C PRO A 159 -38.32 -49.04 -7.70
N ARG A 160 -37.23 -49.07 -6.93
CA ARG A 160 -36.45 -47.87 -6.55
C ARG A 160 -35.24 -47.62 -7.45
N LEU A 161 -34.99 -48.51 -8.41
CA LEU A 161 -33.79 -48.47 -9.24
C LEU A 161 -33.73 -47.19 -10.10
N GLU A 162 -34.88 -46.68 -10.55
CA GLU A 162 -34.99 -45.44 -11.33
C GLU A 162 -34.41 -44.21 -10.60
N HIS A 163 -34.53 -44.14 -9.26
CA HIS A 163 -33.99 -43.05 -8.46
C HIS A 163 -32.48 -43.15 -8.19
N SER A 164 -31.86 -44.29 -8.52
CA SER A 164 -30.44 -44.53 -8.26
C SER A 164 -29.52 -43.99 -9.35
N PHE A 165 -30.07 -43.59 -10.49
CA PHE A 165 -29.31 -43.11 -11.64
C PHE A 165 -29.91 -41.81 -12.19
N GLU A 166 -29.71 -40.72 -11.45
CA GLU A 166 -30.13 -39.37 -11.82
C GLU A 166 -28.92 -38.48 -12.08
N GLN A 167 -28.96 -37.70 -13.18
CA GLN A 167 -27.85 -36.83 -13.59
C GLN A 167 -27.39 -35.86 -12.49
N ASP A 168 -28.30 -35.40 -11.63
CA ASP A 168 -28.01 -34.46 -10.55
C ASP A 168 -27.09 -35.07 -9.47
N GLN A 169 -27.07 -36.40 -9.33
CA GLN A 169 -26.22 -37.13 -8.40
C GLN A 169 -24.78 -37.27 -8.92
N TYR A 170 -24.55 -37.13 -10.23
CA TYR A 170 -23.25 -37.28 -10.89
C TYR A 170 -22.69 -35.93 -11.31
N ARG A 171 -22.46 -35.05 -10.33
CA ARG A 171 -21.86 -33.73 -10.52
C ARG A 171 -20.69 -33.53 -9.55
N PRO A 172 -19.76 -32.62 -9.87
CA PRO A 172 -18.70 -32.25 -8.93
C PRO A 172 -19.28 -31.78 -7.60
N TYR A 173 -18.77 -32.35 -6.50
CA TYR A 173 -19.17 -31.94 -5.15
C TYR A 173 -18.73 -30.50 -4.88
N PHE A 174 -19.62 -29.73 -4.27
CA PHE A 174 -19.32 -28.38 -3.85
C PHE A 174 -20.01 -28.06 -2.52
N SER A 175 -19.22 -27.67 -1.53
CA SER A 175 -19.68 -27.09 -0.28
C SER A 175 -19.39 -25.59 -0.25
N TRP A 176 -20.33 -24.82 0.30
CA TRP A 176 -20.21 -23.37 0.35
C TRP A 176 -19.32 -22.92 1.50
N PHE A 177 -18.41 -21.98 1.25
CA PHE A 177 -17.66 -21.27 2.29
C PHE A 177 -18.39 -19.97 2.67
N GLU A 178 -18.40 -19.59 3.95
CA GLU A 178 -19.19 -18.47 4.48
C GLU A 178 -18.83 -17.09 3.89
N THR A 179 -17.61 -16.92 3.38
CA THR A 179 -17.15 -15.71 2.70
C THR A 179 -16.53 -16.08 1.35
N SER A 180 -17.24 -15.78 0.26
CA SER A 180 -16.78 -16.04 -1.11
C SER A 180 -16.89 -14.79 -1.97
N VAL A 181 -15.86 -14.56 -2.81
CA VAL A 181 -15.81 -13.47 -3.80
C VAL A 181 -16.65 -13.80 -5.05
N VAL A 182 -17.05 -15.06 -5.21
CA VAL A 182 -17.90 -15.55 -6.30
C VAL A 182 -19.28 -15.87 -5.75
N SER A 183 -20.33 -15.73 -6.55
CA SER A 183 -21.70 -16.06 -6.11
C SER A 183 -21.95 -17.57 -6.09
N LYS A 184 -22.72 -18.02 -5.08
CA LYS A 184 -23.13 -19.43 -4.93
C LYS A 184 -23.79 -19.98 -6.20
N ASN A 185 -24.68 -19.21 -6.80
CA ASN A 185 -25.41 -19.62 -7.99
C ASN A 185 -24.50 -19.77 -9.22
N GLU A 186 -23.43 -18.98 -9.30
CA GLU A 186 -22.49 -19.05 -10.42
C GLU A 186 -21.64 -20.31 -10.34
N VAL A 187 -21.20 -20.67 -9.14
CA VAL A 187 -20.46 -21.92 -8.93
C VAL A 187 -21.36 -23.13 -9.19
N PHE A 188 -22.61 -23.13 -8.73
CA PHE A 188 -23.56 -24.22 -9.05
C PHE A 188 -23.90 -24.30 -10.55
N SER A 189 -23.96 -23.17 -11.26
CA SER A 189 -24.13 -23.19 -12.71
C SER A 189 -22.89 -23.78 -13.40
N ALA A 190 -21.70 -23.40 -12.93
CA ALA A 190 -20.44 -23.92 -13.43
C ALA A 190 -20.27 -25.43 -13.17
N THR A 191 -20.66 -25.97 -12.01
CA THR A 191 -20.60 -27.42 -11.77
C THR A 191 -21.52 -28.22 -12.70
N ARG A 192 -22.54 -27.57 -13.30
CA ARG A 192 -23.38 -28.13 -14.36
C ARG A 192 -22.79 -27.95 -15.77
N GLY A 193 -21.59 -27.39 -15.89
CA GLY A 193 -20.91 -27.16 -17.16
C GLY A 193 -21.24 -25.82 -17.84
N ASN A 194 -22.00 -24.93 -17.18
CA ASN A 194 -22.46 -23.67 -17.76
C ASN A 194 -21.67 -22.47 -17.22
N LEU A 195 -21.31 -21.54 -18.09
CA LEU A 195 -20.78 -20.24 -17.67
C LEU A 195 -21.93 -19.22 -17.52
N PRO A 196 -21.96 -18.40 -16.45
CA PRO A 196 -22.97 -17.35 -16.30
C PRO A 196 -22.92 -16.31 -17.43
N GLU A 197 -24.08 -15.87 -17.93
CA GLU A 197 -24.18 -14.95 -19.08
C GLU A 197 -23.59 -13.55 -18.85
N HIS A 198 -23.60 -13.07 -17.60
CA HIS A 198 -23.04 -11.77 -17.22
C HIS A 198 -21.54 -11.80 -16.94
N LEU A 199 -20.90 -12.96 -17.09
CA LEU A 199 -19.46 -13.11 -16.88
C LEU A 199 -18.71 -12.45 -18.04
N LYS A 200 -18.05 -11.33 -17.78
CA LYS A 200 -17.21 -10.65 -18.78
C LYS A 200 -15.96 -11.49 -19.06
N VAL A 201 -15.71 -11.77 -20.33
CA VAL A 201 -14.43 -12.33 -20.78
C VAL A 201 -13.34 -11.27 -20.53
N PRO A 202 -12.22 -11.63 -19.88
CA PRO A 202 -11.14 -10.69 -19.59
C PRO A 202 -10.54 -10.11 -20.87
N LYS A 203 -10.08 -8.85 -20.83
CA LYS A 203 -9.56 -8.15 -22.01
C LYS A 203 -8.31 -8.81 -22.64
N GLU A 204 -7.59 -9.64 -21.88
CA GLU A 204 -6.37 -10.35 -22.31
C GLU A 204 -6.59 -11.85 -22.56
N ALA A 205 -7.83 -12.35 -22.62
CA ALA A 205 -8.08 -13.74 -23.00
C ALA A 205 -7.96 -13.94 -24.53
N LYS A 206 -6.75 -13.77 -25.07
CA LYS A 206 -6.31 -14.27 -26.38
C LYS A 206 -4.95 -14.90 -26.27
#